data_AF-A0A960VN76-F1
#
_entry.id   AF-A0A960VN76-F1
#
_cell.length_a   1.000
_cell.length_b   1.000
_cell.length_c   1.000
_cell.angle_alpha   90.00
_cell.angle_beta   90.00
_cell.angle_gamma   90.00
#
_symmetry.space_group_name_H-M   'P 1'
#
loop_
_entity.id
_entity.type
_entity.pdbx_description
1 polymer ?
#
loop_
_entity_poly.entity_id
_entity_poly.type
_entity_poly.pdbx_seq_one_letter_code
_entity_poly.pdbx_strand_id
1 'polypeptide(L)'
;MAPRSRQILTQMTLILVVAAVVAAVVLAVKLDAVLAVVQGDWRPLVLNGVILVLFAVGVAQLYGGLRHYARQEAQIEEFTARRAEGLSCGTALEDCEPPSLLRERHDTISALFARGVPIDHGAISAIMLTGESQRLSIPRFVNNVLILTGVFGTVASLIFALIGATDVLQTAVPGTGMGLLLLGMNTALTTTATAIVCYFFFTYFFHRFTDLQTWVLGRLERASLLHMVPDFAFEPETVNHQAKLLLEDVRELVAGMQGGLAGLAGVAEAVARLDEATRARQDQGERLLAAQDAQAARQDESLAQLAELRRVLIEGFRLERP
;
A
#
# COMPACT_ATOMS: atom_id res chain seq x y z
N MET A 1 -23.15 0.44 5.00
CA MET A 1 -23.42 0.83 6.42
C MET A 1 -23.28 2.34 6.48
N ALA A 2 -24.12 3.07 7.22
CA ALA A 2 -23.96 4.54 7.27
C ALA A 2 -22.56 4.91 7.82
N PRO A 3 -21.84 5.84 7.16
CA PRO A 3 -20.47 6.15 7.57
C PRO A 3 -20.44 6.80 8.96
N ARG A 4 -19.54 6.32 9.81
CA ARG A 4 -19.43 6.73 11.21
C ARG A 4 -19.04 8.21 11.30
N SER A 5 -18.26 8.71 10.35
CA SER A 5 -17.96 10.14 10.22
C SER A 5 -19.20 11.00 9.99
N ARG A 6 -20.18 10.57 9.18
CA ARG A 6 -21.41 11.35 8.96
C ARG A 6 -22.25 11.43 10.22
N GLN A 7 -22.32 10.35 10.99
CA GLN A 7 -23.02 10.37 12.28
C GLN A 7 -22.34 11.33 13.26
N ILE A 8 -21.01 11.30 13.36
CA ILE A 8 -20.27 12.20 14.26
C ILE A 8 -20.38 13.64 13.77
N LEU A 9 -20.29 13.90 12.45
CA LEU A 9 -20.39 15.23 11.87
C LEU A 9 -21.79 15.83 12.06
N THR A 10 -22.85 15.04 11.89
CA THR A 10 -24.24 15.48 12.14
C THR A 10 -24.49 15.76 13.61
N GLN A 11 -23.96 14.93 14.52
CA GLN A 11 -23.99 15.22 15.96
C GLN A 11 -23.20 16.48 16.31
N MET A 12 -22.00 16.66 15.75
CA MET A 12 -21.17 17.85 15.99
C MET A 12 -21.85 19.13 15.53
N THR A 13 -22.37 19.12 14.30
CA THR A 13 -23.06 20.27 13.72
C THR A 13 -24.36 20.56 14.47
N LEU A 14 -25.14 19.54 14.84
CA LEU A 14 -26.34 19.72 15.65
C LEU A 14 -26.01 20.34 17.02
N ILE A 15 -25.05 19.78 17.76
CA ILE A 15 -24.68 20.28 19.08
C ILE A 15 -24.10 21.70 18.97
N LEU A 16 -23.30 21.98 17.94
CA LEU A 16 -22.74 23.32 17.72
C LEU A 16 -23.81 24.34 17.33
N VAL A 17 -24.78 23.96 16.49
CA VAL A 17 -25.93 24.80 16.15
C VAL A 17 -26.79 25.05 17.39
N VAL A 18 -27.08 24.02 18.18
CA VAL A 18 -27.82 24.18 19.44
C VAL A 18 -27.07 25.10 20.40
N ALA A 19 -25.76 24.91 20.57
CA ALA A 19 -24.93 25.78 21.40
C ALA A 19 -24.91 27.23 20.89
N ALA A 20 -24.82 27.43 19.58
CA ALA A 20 -24.87 28.76 18.96
C ALA A 20 -26.25 29.42 19.11
N VAL A 21 -27.34 28.67 18.98
CA VAL A 21 -28.71 29.14 19.20
C VAL A 21 -28.91 29.52 20.67
N VAL A 22 -28.45 28.68 21.61
CA VAL A 22 -28.50 28.99 23.05
C VAL A 22 -27.69 30.26 23.35
N ALA A 23 -26.49 30.39 22.79
CA ALA A 23 -25.67 31.59 22.94
C ALA A 23 -26.36 32.83 22.36
N ALA A 24 -26.98 32.73 21.18
CA ALA A 24 -27.73 33.81 20.56
C ALA A 24 -28.97 34.22 21.36
N VAL A 25 -29.71 33.25 21.91
CA VAL A 25 -30.86 33.49 22.80
C VAL A 25 -30.42 34.18 24.09
N VAL A 26 -29.33 33.72 24.71
CA VAL A 26 -28.78 34.36 25.92
C VAL A 26 -28.34 35.80 25.61
N LEU A 27 -27.68 36.02 24.47
CA LEU A 27 -27.26 37.36 24.03
C LEU A 27 -28.47 38.27 23.76
N ALA A 28 -29.53 37.75 23.15
CA ALA A 28 -30.78 38.46 22.89
C ALA A 28 -31.51 38.85 24.17
N VAL A 29 -31.56 37.95 25.16
CA VAL A 29 -32.24 38.20 26.45
C VAL A 29 -31.43 39.13 27.36
N LYS A 30 -30.10 39.18 27.20
CA LYS A 30 -29.19 40.01 28.03
C LYS A 30 -28.56 41.17 27.26
N LEU A 31 -29.13 41.56 26.12
CA LEU A 31 -28.55 42.55 25.21
C LEU A 31 -28.35 43.91 25.89
N ASP A 32 -29.30 44.35 26.72
CA ASP A 32 -29.18 45.59 27.52
C ASP A 32 -28.08 45.52 28.59
N ALA A 33 -27.89 44.34 29.21
CA ALA A 33 -26.83 44.14 30.20
C ALA A 33 -25.44 44.03 29.55
N VAL A 34 -25.36 43.46 28.35
CA VAL A 34 -24.12 43.39 27.55
C VAL A 34 -23.74 44.77 27.03
N LEU A 35 -24.71 45.54 26.54
CA LEU A 35 -24.49 46.91 26.04
C LEU A 35 -24.04 47.86 27.17
N ALA A 36 -24.57 47.70 28.38
CA ALA A 36 -24.11 48.42 29.57
C ALA A 36 -22.68 48.07 30.00
N VAL A 37 -22.25 46.81 29.84
CA VAL A 37 -20.86 46.38 30.10
C VAL A 37 -19.90 46.89 29.02
N VAL A 38 -20.32 46.88 27.75
CA VAL A 38 -19.55 47.38 26.60
C VAL A 38 -19.30 48.90 26.70
N GLN A 39 -20.21 49.65 27.31
CA GLN A 39 -20.05 51.10 27.55
C GLN A 39 -19.23 51.45 28.80
N GLY A 40 -18.88 50.45 29.65
CA GLY A 40 -18.16 50.66 30.91
C GLY A 40 -16.65 50.42 30.82
N ASP A 41 -16.22 49.15 30.76
CA ASP A 41 -14.81 48.76 30.87
C ASP A 41 -14.48 47.58 29.93
N TRP A 42 -13.44 47.71 29.10
CA TRP A 42 -13.15 46.80 27.97
C TRP A 42 -12.36 45.54 28.35
N ARG A 43 -11.75 45.52 29.55
CA ARG A 43 -10.83 44.46 29.99
C ARG A 43 -11.50 43.08 30.15
N PRO A 44 -12.71 42.97 30.76
CA PRO A 44 -13.43 41.70 30.87
C PRO A 44 -13.77 41.11 29.48
N LEU A 45 -14.06 41.98 28.52
CA LEU A 45 -14.35 41.59 27.15
C LEU A 45 -13.12 41.00 26.46
N VAL A 46 -11.92 41.57 26.69
CA VAL A 46 -10.68 41.04 26.10
C VAL A 46 -10.33 39.67 26.65
N LEU A 47 -10.43 39.48 27.97
CA LEU A 47 -10.15 38.20 28.62
C LEU A 47 -11.06 37.08 28.12
N ASN A 48 -12.38 37.31 28.12
CA ASN A 48 -13.35 36.35 27.59
C ASN A 48 -13.23 36.19 26.07
N GLY A 49 -12.90 37.27 25.36
CA GLY A 49 -12.67 37.27 23.92
C GLY A 49 -11.53 36.35 23.51
N VAL A 50 -10.41 36.36 24.23
CA VAL A 50 -9.28 35.44 23.97
C VAL A 50 -9.69 33.98 24.12
N ILE A 51 -10.48 33.64 25.14
CA ILE A 51 -11.01 32.27 25.34
C ILE A 51 -11.92 31.88 24.17
N LEU A 52 -12.82 32.77 23.75
CA LEU A 52 -13.73 32.51 22.64
C LEU A 52 -13.00 32.36 21.30
N VAL A 53 -11.97 33.18 21.03
CA VAL A 53 -11.14 33.06 19.83
C VAL A 53 -10.39 31.73 19.84
N LEU A 54 -9.76 31.36 20.96
CA LEU A 54 -9.05 30.09 21.09
C LEU A 54 -10.01 28.90 20.89
N PHE A 55 -11.20 28.96 21.47
CA PHE A 55 -12.26 27.97 21.28
C PHE A 55 -12.69 27.88 19.81
N ALA A 56 -12.95 29.00 19.16
CA ALA A 56 -13.37 29.05 17.75
C ALA A 56 -12.29 28.48 16.81
N VAL A 57 -11.02 28.80 17.04
CA VAL A 57 -9.89 28.23 16.30
C VAL A 57 -9.82 26.72 16.50
N GLY A 58 -9.97 26.23 17.73
CA GLY A 58 -10.00 24.81 18.02
C GLY A 58 -11.14 24.09 17.29
N VAL A 59 -12.35 24.66 17.35
CA VAL A 59 -13.54 24.12 16.67
C VAL A 59 -13.34 24.08 15.16
N ALA A 60 -12.80 25.15 14.56
CA ALA A 60 -12.52 25.21 13.13
C ALA A 60 -11.53 24.12 12.71
N GLN A 61 -10.48 23.91 13.51
CA GLN A 61 -9.49 22.85 13.28
C GLN A 61 -10.11 21.44 13.40
N LEU A 62 -10.91 21.18 14.43
CA LEU A 62 -11.65 19.92 14.56
C LEU A 62 -12.56 19.69 13.35
N TYR A 63 -13.30 20.71 12.94
CA TYR A 63 -14.21 20.61 11.80
C TYR A 63 -13.47 20.32 10.48
N GLY A 64 -12.33 20.98 10.24
CA GLY A 64 -11.45 20.69 9.12
C GLY A 64 -10.94 19.25 9.13
N GLY A 65 -10.51 18.77 10.30
CA GLY A 65 -10.09 17.38 10.51
C GLY A 65 -11.22 16.37 10.27
N LEU A 66 -12.43 16.62 10.79
CA LEU A 66 -13.58 15.74 10.57
C LEU A 66 -13.93 15.63 9.07
N ARG A 67 -13.91 16.75 8.34
CA ARG A 67 -14.14 16.74 6.89
C ARG A 67 -13.04 15.98 6.13
N HIS A 68 -11.81 16.05 6.60
CA HIS A 68 -10.72 15.24 6.04
C HIS A 68 -11.01 13.74 6.25
N TYR A 69 -11.27 13.30 7.48
CA TYR A 69 -11.56 11.89 7.75
C TYR A 69 -12.87 11.38 7.13
N ALA A 70 -13.88 12.24 6.98
CA ALA A 70 -15.11 11.89 6.28
C ALA A 70 -14.84 11.60 4.79
N ARG A 71 -13.95 12.37 4.15
CA ARG A 71 -13.50 12.09 2.78
C ARG A 71 -12.71 10.80 2.71
N GLN A 72 -11.78 10.56 3.65
CA GLN A 72 -11.02 9.31 3.71
C GLN A 72 -11.93 8.09 3.88
N GLU A 73 -12.94 8.16 4.75
CA GLU A 73 -13.89 7.06 4.94
C GLU A 73 -14.68 6.76 3.66
N ALA A 74 -15.15 7.79 2.94
CA ALA A 74 -15.85 7.62 1.68
C ALA A 74 -14.96 6.97 0.61
N GLN A 75 -13.71 7.43 0.48
CA GLN A 75 -12.73 6.83 -0.43
C GLN A 75 -12.44 5.37 -0.08
N ILE A 76 -12.34 5.03 1.20
CA ILE A 76 -12.14 3.64 1.65
C ILE A 76 -13.34 2.78 1.29
N GLU A 77 -14.55 3.26 1.52
CA GLU A 77 -15.77 2.53 1.19
C GLU A 77 -15.87 2.27 -0.32
N GLU A 78 -15.63 3.29 -1.14
CA GLU A 78 -15.63 3.19 -2.60
C GLU A 78 -14.53 2.25 -3.13
N PHE A 79 -13.31 2.38 -2.62
CA PHE A 79 -12.21 1.48 -2.97
C PHE A 79 -12.56 0.02 -2.66
N THR A 80 -13.11 -0.26 -1.47
CA THR A 80 -13.50 -1.63 -1.10
C THR A 80 -14.62 -2.18 -1.97
N ALA A 81 -15.58 -1.33 -2.38
CA ALA A 81 -16.66 -1.73 -3.28
C ALA A 81 -16.11 -2.09 -4.67
N ARG A 82 -15.26 -1.24 -5.25
CA ARG A 82 -14.62 -1.50 -6.55
C ARG A 82 -13.73 -2.74 -6.53
N ARG A 83 -13.00 -2.99 -5.43
CA ARG A 83 -12.22 -4.22 -5.26
C ARG A 83 -13.11 -5.46 -5.15
N ALA A 84 -14.29 -5.35 -4.54
CA ALA A 84 -15.27 -6.44 -4.51
C ALA A 84 -15.86 -6.76 -5.89
N GLU A 85 -15.92 -5.78 -6.79
CA GLU A 85 -16.28 -5.95 -8.21
C GLU A 85 -15.17 -6.57 -9.07
N GLY A 86 -13.99 -6.83 -8.49
CA GLY A 86 -12.87 -7.48 -9.15
C GLY A 86 -11.92 -6.54 -9.90
N LEU A 87 -12.06 -5.22 -9.73
CA LEU A 87 -11.12 -4.27 -10.33
C LEU A 87 -9.72 -4.40 -9.71
N SER A 88 -8.67 -4.12 -10.50
CA SER A 88 -7.30 -4.06 -10.01
C SER A 88 -7.11 -2.90 -9.02
N CYS A 89 -6.11 -2.99 -8.14
CA CYS A 89 -5.85 -1.94 -7.15
C CYS A 89 -5.53 -0.57 -7.80
N GLY A 90 -4.78 -0.55 -8.91
CA GLY A 90 -4.48 0.67 -9.66
C GLY A 90 -5.76 1.35 -10.18
N THR A 91 -6.62 0.60 -10.86
CA THR A 91 -7.89 1.13 -11.41
C THR A 91 -8.88 1.54 -10.31
N ALA A 92 -8.93 0.78 -9.21
CA ALA A 92 -9.78 1.11 -8.07
C ALA A 92 -9.39 2.44 -7.39
N LEU A 93 -8.14 2.89 -7.58
CA LEU A 93 -7.60 4.12 -7.00
C LEU A 93 -7.62 5.33 -7.96
N GLU A 94 -7.92 5.17 -9.24
CA GLU A 94 -7.85 6.26 -10.24
C GLU A 94 -8.67 7.49 -9.84
N ASP A 95 -9.88 7.28 -9.33
CA ASP A 95 -10.80 8.34 -8.90
C ASP A 95 -10.56 8.83 -7.46
N CYS A 96 -9.55 8.31 -6.75
CA CYS A 96 -9.24 8.80 -5.41
C CYS A 96 -8.61 10.20 -5.47
N GLU A 97 -9.42 11.23 -5.19
CA GLU A 97 -8.95 12.61 -5.10
C GLU A 97 -7.87 12.79 -4.01
N PRO A 98 -6.75 13.50 -4.30
CA PRO A 98 -5.75 13.84 -3.29
C PRO A 98 -6.24 14.96 -2.35
N PRO A 99 -5.86 14.93 -1.06
CA PRO A 99 -5.02 13.93 -0.40
C PRO A 99 -5.80 12.66 -0.03
N SER A 100 -5.21 11.47 -0.27
CA SER A 100 -5.80 10.16 0.04
C SER A 100 -4.79 9.26 0.74
N LEU A 101 -5.14 8.81 1.95
CA LEU A 101 -4.31 7.89 2.74
C LEU A 101 -4.18 6.52 2.06
N LEU A 102 -5.20 6.12 1.29
CA LEU A 102 -5.16 4.89 0.49
C LEU A 102 -4.12 4.98 -0.62
N ARG A 103 -4.11 6.08 -1.37
CA ARG A 103 -3.16 6.27 -2.47
C ARG A 103 -1.73 6.33 -1.93
N GLU A 104 -1.49 7.10 -0.88
CA GLU A 104 -0.17 7.16 -0.23
C GLU A 104 0.29 5.78 0.26
N ARG A 105 -0.63 4.98 0.83
CA ARG A 105 -0.35 3.61 1.26
C ARG A 105 0.02 2.70 0.09
N HIS A 106 -0.76 2.74 -0.98
CA HIS A 106 -0.50 1.96 -2.20
C HIS A 106 0.84 2.32 -2.81
N ASP A 107 1.11 3.61 -2.98
CA ASP A 107 2.34 4.09 -3.62
C ASP A 107 3.57 3.72 -2.81
N THR A 108 3.48 3.76 -1.48
CA THR A 108 4.55 3.31 -0.57
C THR A 108 4.82 1.81 -0.74
N ILE A 109 3.78 0.98 -0.75
CA ILE A 109 3.90 -0.47 -0.92
C ILE A 109 4.46 -0.80 -2.30
N SER A 110 3.95 -0.15 -3.35
CA SER A 110 4.40 -0.33 -4.74
C SER A 110 5.87 0.07 -4.91
N ALA A 111 6.30 1.17 -4.29
CA ALA A 111 7.69 1.63 -4.34
C ALA A 111 8.65 0.68 -3.60
N LEU A 112 8.24 0.11 -2.46
CA LEU A 112 9.04 -0.88 -1.73
C LEU A 112 9.16 -2.19 -2.53
N PHE A 113 8.05 -2.63 -3.11
CA PHE A 113 8.02 -3.81 -3.98
C PHE A 113 8.92 -3.63 -5.21
N ALA A 114 8.84 -2.49 -5.89
CA ALA A 114 9.67 -2.18 -7.05
C ALA A 114 11.19 -2.16 -6.74
N ARG A 115 11.56 -1.93 -5.47
CA ARG A 115 12.95 -1.97 -4.98
C ARG A 115 13.36 -3.34 -4.43
N GLY A 116 12.47 -4.33 -4.42
CA GLY A 116 12.73 -5.66 -3.88
C GLY A 116 12.92 -5.69 -2.35
N VAL A 117 12.39 -4.69 -1.63
CA VAL A 117 12.49 -4.60 -0.17
C VAL A 117 11.31 -5.35 0.46
N PRO A 118 11.52 -6.17 1.50
CA PRO A 118 10.41 -6.81 2.21
C PRO A 118 9.44 -5.77 2.76
N ILE A 119 8.15 -5.99 2.54
CA ILE A 119 7.08 -5.07 2.93
C ILE A 119 6.76 -5.33 4.41
N ASP A 120 7.31 -4.51 5.31
CA ASP A 120 6.90 -4.48 6.71
C ASP A 120 5.64 -3.64 6.88
N HIS A 121 4.49 -4.31 6.92
CA HIS A 121 3.20 -3.66 7.10
C HIS A 121 3.11 -2.87 8.41
N GLY A 122 3.70 -3.38 9.50
CA GLY A 122 3.67 -2.72 10.81
C GLY A 122 4.44 -1.40 10.79
N ALA A 123 5.60 -1.38 10.13
CA ALA A 123 6.39 -0.16 9.97
C ALA A 123 5.66 0.90 9.16
N ILE A 124 5.01 0.54 8.05
CA ILE A 124 4.27 1.48 7.21
C ILE A 124 3.07 2.05 7.98
N SER A 125 2.35 1.22 8.74
CA SER A 125 1.22 1.67 9.57
C SER A 125 1.67 2.58 10.70
N ALA A 126 2.83 2.31 11.31
CA ALA A 126 3.42 3.18 12.32
C ALA A 126 3.80 4.56 11.75
N ILE A 127 4.44 4.60 10.59
CA ILE A 127 4.81 5.87 9.92
C ILE A 127 3.55 6.68 9.58
N MET A 128 2.53 6.04 9.01
CA MET A 128 1.25 6.68 8.69
C MET A 128 0.55 7.22 9.95
N LEU A 129 0.50 6.41 11.02
CA LEU A 129 -0.07 6.83 12.30
C LEU A 129 0.68 8.03 12.90
N THR A 130 2.01 8.04 12.82
CA THR A 130 2.82 9.17 13.27
C THR A 130 2.52 10.43 12.47
N GLY A 131 2.39 10.33 11.14
CA GLY A 131 2.00 11.45 10.28
C GLY A 131 0.63 12.00 10.63
N GLU A 132 -0.38 11.13 10.76
CA GLU A 132 -1.75 11.54 11.08
C GLU A 132 -1.93 12.00 12.53
N SER A 133 -1.09 11.55 13.46
CA SER A 133 -1.08 12.03 14.86
C SER A 133 -0.70 13.52 14.96
N GLN A 134 0.05 14.07 14.01
CA GLN A 134 0.38 15.50 14.02
C GLN A 134 -0.86 16.40 13.90
N ARG A 135 -1.94 15.92 13.26
CA ARG A 135 -3.21 16.66 13.17
C ARG A 135 -3.92 16.83 14.51
N LEU A 136 -3.57 16.01 15.52
CA LEU A 136 -4.09 16.14 16.88
C LEU A 136 -3.35 17.16 17.74
N SER A 137 -2.21 17.68 17.27
CA SER A 137 -1.37 18.60 18.06
C SER A 137 -2.10 19.89 18.45
N ILE A 138 -2.74 20.56 17.48
CA ILE A 138 -3.45 21.82 17.70
C ILE A 138 -4.69 21.61 18.58
N PRO A 139 -5.58 20.63 18.31
CA PRO A 139 -6.69 20.36 19.22
C PRO A 139 -6.24 20.04 20.65
N ARG A 140 -5.17 19.25 20.82
CA ARG A 140 -4.61 18.96 22.14
C ARG A 140 -4.08 20.21 22.85
N PHE A 141 -3.39 21.09 22.11
CA PHE A 141 -2.94 22.37 22.62
C PHE A 141 -4.12 23.23 23.08
N VAL A 142 -5.15 23.39 22.25
CA VAL A 142 -6.35 24.16 22.61
C VAL A 142 -7.00 23.58 23.86
N ASN A 143 -7.19 22.25 23.93
CA ASN A 143 -7.80 21.60 25.09
C ASN A 143 -7.07 21.94 26.41
N ASN A 144 -5.74 21.85 26.40
CA ASN A 144 -4.93 22.10 27.59
C ASN A 144 -4.84 23.58 27.94
N VAL A 145 -4.75 24.45 26.93
CA VAL A 145 -4.59 25.90 27.14
C VAL A 145 -5.90 26.55 27.57
N LEU A 146 -7.07 26.05 27.14
CA LEU A 146 -8.35 26.69 27.44
C LEU A 146 -8.62 26.83 28.95
N ILE A 147 -8.29 25.80 29.73
CA ILE A 147 -8.38 25.84 31.19
C ILE A 147 -7.33 26.77 31.80
N LEU A 148 -6.09 26.72 31.29
CA LEU A 148 -5.01 27.59 31.76
C LEU A 148 -5.32 29.07 31.50
N THR A 149 -5.94 29.41 30.37
CA THR A 149 -6.42 30.77 30.08
C THR A 149 -7.53 31.19 31.04
N GLY A 150 -8.43 30.26 31.42
CA GLY A 150 -9.44 30.51 32.45
C GLY A 150 -8.82 30.84 33.81
N VAL A 151 -7.83 30.06 34.25
CA VAL A 151 -7.08 30.31 35.50
C VAL A 151 -6.26 31.60 35.40
N PHE A 152 -5.60 31.86 34.28
CA PHE A 152 -4.91 33.13 34.07
C PHE A 152 -5.88 34.32 34.18
N GLY A 153 -7.10 34.16 33.68
CA GLY A 153 -8.12 35.18 33.77
C GLY A 153 -8.59 35.48 35.19
N THR A 154 -8.63 34.49 36.09
CA THR A 154 -8.90 34.75 37.51
C THR A 154 -7.77 35.51 38.17
N VAL A 155 -6.52 35.14 37.89
CA VAL A 155 -5.35 35.80 38.45
C VAL A 155 -5.33 37.28 38.02
N ALA A 156 -5.52 37.57 36.73
CA ALA A 156 -5.60 38.94 36.23
C ALA A 156 -6.75 39.72 36.88
N SER A 157 -7.92 39.08 37.02
CA SER A 157 -9.11 39.70 37.63
C SER A 157 -8.94 39.98 39.13
N LEU A 158 -8.27 39.08 39.86
CA LEU A 158 -7.93 39.26 41.28
C LEU A 158 -6.94 40.40 41.48
N ILE A 159 -5.92 40.52 40.61
CA ILE A 159 -4.98 41.64 40.65
C ILE A 159 -5.73 42.97 40.52
N PHE A 160 -6.70 43.07 39.60
CA PHE A 160 -7.54 44.27 39.48
C PHE A 160 -8.39 44.50 40.73
N ALA A 161 -8.99 43.45 41.30
CA ALA A 161 -9.76 43.59 42.53
C ALA A 161 -8.90 44.11 43.70
N LEU A 162 -7.66 43.65 43.83
CA LEU A 162 -6.70 44.14 44.83
C LEU A 162 -6.32 45.60 44.60
N ILE A 163 -6.06 46.01 43.35
CA ILE A 163 -5.80 47.41 43.01
C ILE A 163 -7.00 48.29 43.40
N GLY A 164 -8.23 47.82 43.12
CA GLY A 164 -9.46 48.50 43.55
C GLY A 164 -9.58 48.64 45.06
N ALA A 165 -9.23 47.58 45.82
CA ALA A 165 -9.20 47.62 47.27
C ALA A 165 -8.16 48.61 47.82
N THR A 166 -6.97 48.69 47.22
CA THR A 166 -5.94 49.67 47.58
C THR A 166 -6.41 51.11 47.33
N ASP A 167 -7.13 51.36 46.24
CA ASP A 167 -7.67 52.68 45.93
C ASP A 167 -8.74 53.12 46.96
N VAL A 168 -9.63 52.21 47.39
CA VAL A 168 -10.58 52.47 48.49
C VAL A 168 -9.84 52.84 49.79
N LEU A 169 -8.76 52.11 50.10
CA LEU A 169 -7.96 52.33 51.31
C LEU A 169 -7.22 53.67 51.30
N GLN A 170 -6.76 54.13 50.13
CA GLN A 170 -5.93 55.34 50.00
C GLN A 170 -6.73 56.63 49.86
N THR A 171 -7.86 56.61 49.14
CA THR A 171 -8.58 57.83 48.79
C THR A 171 -9.74 58.17 49.73
N ALA A 172 -10.21 57.21 50.55
CA ALA A 172 -11.35 57.37 51.46
C ALA A 172 -12.65 57.92 50.81
N VAL A 173 -12.72 57.96 49.47
CA VAL A 173 -13.92 58.34 48.71
C VAL A 173 -14.75 57.06 48.50
N PRO A 174 -15.94 56.94 49.13
CA PRO A 174 -16.76 55.76 49.02
C PRO A 174 -17.47 55.76 47.65
N GLY A 175 -16.93 55.02 46.67
CA GLY A 175 -17.63 54.79 45.41
C GLY A 175 -16.78 54.17 44.30
N THR A 176 -15.62 54.73 43.99
CA THR A 176 -14.81 54.36 42.82
C THR A 176 -14.03 53.05 43.00
N GLY A 177 -13.27 52.91 44.09
CA GLY A 177 -12.48 51.69 44.30
C GLY A 177 -13.33 50.42 44.59
N MET A 178 -14.53 50.59 45.16
CA MET A 178 -15.45 49.47 45.44
C MET A 178 -16.07 48.90 44.16
N GLY A 179 -16.35 49.76 43.17
CA GLY A 179 -16.81 49.32 41.85
C GLY A 179 -15.75 48.49 41.11
N LEU A 180 -14.48 48.88 41.20
CA LEU A 180 -13.37 48.17 40.56
C LEU A 180 -13.12 46.80 41.23
N LEU A 181 -13.28 46.71 42.55
CA LEU A 181 -13.23 45.46 43.30
C LEU A 181 -14.31 44.48 42.85
N LEU A 182 -15.58 44.93 42.83
CA LEU A 182 -16.72 44.09 42.42
C LEU A 182 -16.62 43.67 40.95
N LEU A 183 -16.14 44.56 40.07
CA LEU A 183 -15.90 44.24 38.67
C LEU A 183 -14.84 43.14 38.51
N GLY A 184 -13.73 43.23 39.26
CA GLY A 184 -12.69 42.20 39.27
C GLY A 184 -13.21 40.84 39.73
N MET A 185 -13.98 40.78 40.82
CA MET A 185 -14.58 39.53 41.30
C MET A 185 -15.55 38.91 40.28
N ASN A 186 -16.45 39.71 39.70
CA ASN A 186 -17.40 39.23 38.71
C ASN A 186 -16.71 38.76 37.42
N THR A 187 -15.66 39.47 36.99
CA THR A 187 -14.87 39.08 35.81
C THR A 187 -14.13 37.75 36.06
N ALA A 188 -13.57 37.54 37.25
CA ALA A 188 -12.93 36.27 37.61
C ALA A 188 -13.90 35.07 37.51
N LEU A 189 -15.11 35.24 38.05
CA LEU A 189 -16.16 34.20 38.06
C LEU A 189 -16.67 33.90 36.65
N THR A 190 -16.96 34.93 35.86
CA THR A 190 -17.47 34.77 34.49
C THR A 190 -16.41 34.19 33.54
N THR A 191 -15.14 34.57 33.71
CA THR A 191 -14.04 34.05 32.89
C THR A 191 -13.78 32.56 33.13
N THR A 192 -13.84 32.12 34.39
CA THR A 192 -13.72 30.67 34.71
C THR A 192 -14.90 29.88 34.22
N ALA A 193 -16.12 30.37 34.44
CA ALA A 193 -17.33 29.71 33.95
C ALA A 193 -17.27 29.54 32.42
N THR A 194 -16.88 30.59 31.69
CA THR A 194 -16.72 30.55 30.23
C THR A 194 -15.67 29.53 29.80
N ALA A 195 -14.48 29.55 30.43
CA ALA A 195 -13.42 28.58 30.12
C ALA A 195 -13.84 27.13 30.38
N ILE A 196 -14.51 26.85 31.49
CA ILE A 196 -14.98 25.49 31.84
C ILE A 196 -16.02 25.01 30.83
N VAL A 197 -16.99 25.84 30.49
CA VAL A 197 -18.04 25.49 29.51
C VAL A 197 -17.41 25.21 28.14
N CYS A 198 -16.59 26.13 27.63
CA CYS A 198 -15.89 25.94 26.36
C CYS A 198 -15.01 24.69 26.37
N TYR A 199 -14.31 24.41 27.48
CA TYR A 199 -13.47 23.23 27.62
C TYR A 199 -14.29 21.94 27.59
N PHE A 200 -15.41 21.89 28.30
CA PHE A 200 -16.27 20.71 28.33
C PHE A 200 -16.81 20.37 26.94
N PHE A 201 -17.34 21.36 26.22
CA PHE A 201 -17.78 21.18 24.83
C PHE A 201 -16.63 20.77 23.92
N PHE A 202 -15.49 21.44 24.02
CA PHE A 202 -14.34 21.15 23.18
C PHE A 202 -13.79 19.73 23.42
N THR A 203 -13.64 19.33 24.68
CA THR A 203 -13.16 18.01 25.10
C THR A 203 -14.04 16.89 24.53
N TYR A 204 -15.36 17.06 24.59
CA TYR A 204 -16.30 16.08 24.03
C TYR A 204 -16.04 15.86 22.53
N PHE A 205 -15.92 16.94 21.76
CA PHE A 205 -15.66 16.85 20.33
C PHE A 205 -14.25 16.34 20.01
N PHE A 206 -13.26 16.73 20.80
CA PHE A 206 -11.89 16.25 20.67
C PHE A 206 -11.79 14.73 20.86
N HIS A 207 -12.49 14.16 21.84
CA HIS A 207 -12.57 12.71 22.01
C HIS A 207 -13.25 12.03 20.83
N ARG A 208 -14.39 12.56 20.36
CA ARG A 208 -15.07 12.01 19.18
C ARG A 208 -14.24 12.08 17.90
N PHE A 209 -13.45 13.13 17.75
CA PHE A 209 -12.50 13.26 16.66
C PHE A 209 -11.40 12.19 16.75
N THR A 210 -10.84 11.97 17.94
CA THR A 210 -9.82 10.94 18.17
C THR A 210 -10.37 9.54 17.89
N ASP A 211 -11.59 9.23 18.36
CA ASP A 211 -12.28 7.97 18.06
C ASP A 211 -12.44 7.76 16.54
N LEU A 212 -12.82 8.80 15.82
CA LEU A 212 -12.99 8.75 14.36
C LEU A 212 -11.67 8.48 13.65
N GLN A 213 -10.59 9.16 14.05
CA GLN A 213 -9.25 8.93 13.51
C GLN A 213 -8.83 7.46 13.68
N THR A 214 -8.91 6.92 14.90
CA THR A 214 -8.55 5.52 15.17
C THR A 214 -9.40 4.56 14.33
N TRP A 215 -10.69 4.85 14.18
CA TRP A 215 -11.59 4.03 13.39
C TRP A 215 -11.29 4.08 11.88
N VAL A 216 -11.01 5.25 11.31
CA VAL A 216 -10.67 5.40 9.88
C VAL A 216 -9.34 4.73 9.59
N LEU A 217 -8.33 4.93 10.44
CA LEU A 217 -7.04 4.25 10.30
C LEU A 217 -7.22 2.74 10.42
N GLY A 218 -8.00 2.24 11.38
CA GLY A 218 -8.30 0.81 11.49
C GLY A 218 -8.98 0.23 10.24
N ARG A 219 -9.87 1.00 9.58
CA ARG A 219 -10.47 0.59 8.30
C ARG A 219 -9.49 0.63 7.14
N LEU A 220 -8.64 1.65 7.08
CA LEU A 220 -7.57 1.76 6.10
C LEU A 220 -6.64 0.54 6.18
N GLU A 221 -6.19 0.21 7.38
CA GLU A 221 -5.33 -0.95 7.62
C GLU A 221 -6.00 -2.25 7.18
N ARG A 222 -7.27 -2.46 7.57
CA ARG A 222 -8.05 -3.63 7.12
C ARG A 222 -8.19 -3.68 5.59
N ALA A 223 -8.53 -2.55 4.95
CA ALA A 223 -8.69 -2.49 3.50
C ALA A 223 -7.36 -2.76 2.78
N SER A 224 -6.25 -2.21 3.28
CA SER A 224 -4.93 -2.45 2.72
C SER A 224 -4.49 -3.90 2.88
N LEU A 225 -4.71 -4.52 4.04
CA LEU A 225 -4.37 -5.92 4.31
C LEU A 225 -5.18 -6.88 3.43
N LEU A 226 -6.49 -6.63 3.26
CA LEU A 226 -7.37 -7.52 2.50
C LEU A 226 -7.31 -7.31 0.99
N HIS A 227 -7.04 -6.08 0.53
CA HIS A 227 -7.21 -5.73 -0.89
C HIS A 227 -5.99 -5.12 -1.56
N MET A 228 -4.98 -4.64 -0.82
CA MET A 228 -3.76 -4.08 -1.42
C MET A 228 -2.58 -5.03 -1.29
N VAL A 229 -2.27 -5.47 -0.07
CA VAL A 229 -1.12 -6.34 0.23
C VAL A 229 -1.09 -7.60 -0.64
N PRO A 230 -2.21 -8.33 -0.88
CA PRO A 230 -2.18 -9.54 -1.70
C PRO A 230 -1.69 -9.31 -3.14
N ASP A 231 -1.86 -8.11 -3.70
CA ASP A 231 -1.40 -7.80 -5.05
C ASP A 231 0.15 -7.70 -5.13
N PHE A 232 0.82 -7.52 -3.99
CA PHE A 232 2.28 -7.39 -3.87
C PHE A 232 2.92 -8.53 -3.08
N ALA A 233 2.13 -9.27 -2.30
CA ALA A 233 2.56 -10.45 -1.56
C ALA A 233 2.57 -11.68 -2.48
N PHE A 234 3.47 -11.68 -3.45
CA PHE A 234 4.00 -12.94 -3.96
C PHE A 234 5.09 -13.39 -2.99
N GLU A 235 4.77 -14.42 -2.21
CA GLU A 235 5.66 -15.01 -1.21
C GLU A 235 7.09 -15.15 -1.79
N PRO A 236 8.13 -14.55 -1.18
CA PRO A 236 9.50 -14.76 -1.65
C PRO A 236 9.89 -16.25 -1.63
N GLU A 237 9.24 -17.06 -0.79
CA GLU A 237 9.40 -18.52 -0.78
C GLU A 237 8.78 -19.21 -2.01
N THR A 238 7.64 -18.72 -2.54
CA THR A 238 7.02 -19.31 -3.74
C THR A 238 7.76 -18.89 -5.00
N VAL A 239 8.31 -17.68 -5.07
CA VAL A 239 9.20 -17.27 -6.17
C VAL A 239 10.49 -18.09 -6.14
N ASN A 240 11.07 -18.33 -4.96
CA ASN A 240 12.27 -19.16 -4.85
C ASN A 240 11.98 -20.64 -5.13
N HIS A 241 10.82 -21.15 -4.73
CA HIS A 241 10.40 -22.51 -5.04
C HIS A 241 10.05 -22.68 -6.53
N GLN A 242 9.30 -21.76 -7.14
CA GLN A 242 9.02 -21.77 -8.57
C GLN A 242 10.28 -21.54 -9.39
N ALA A 243 11.19 -20.65 -8.97
CA ALA A 243 12.50 -20.49 -9.61
C ALA A 243 13.34 -21.76 -9.46
N LYS A 244 13.28 -22.45 -8.32
CA LYS A 244 13.96 -23.74 -8.11
C LYS A 244 13.36 -24.83 -9.00
N LEU A 245 12.03 -24.92 -9.10
CA LEU A 245 11.34 -25.86 -9.98
C LEU A 245 11.67 -25.58 -11.44
N LEU A 246 11.65 -24.31 -11.87
CA LEU A 246 12.08 -23.91 -13.22
C LEU A 246 13.56 -24.24 -13.47
N LEU A 247 14.43 -24.11 -12.45
CA LEU A 247 15.83 -24.52 -12.56
C LEU A 247 16.01 -26.03 -12.64
N GLU A 248 15.21 -26.80 -11.93
CA GLU A 248 15.16 -28.28 -12.04
C GLU A 248 14.66 -28.69 -13.42
N ASP A 249 13.56 -28.11 -13.91
CA ASP A 249 13.01 -28.36 -15.25
C ASP A 249 14.01 -27.99 -16.35
N VAL A 250 14.69 -26.85 -16.24
CA VAL A 250 15.74 -26.44 -17.18
C VAL A 250 16.93 -27.40 -17.12
N ARG A 251 17.33 -27.87 -15.93
CA ARG A 251 18.41 -28.86 -15.80
C ARG A 251 18.03 -30.21 -16.40
N GLU A 252 16.80 -30.67 -16.20
CA GLU A 252 16.29 -31.90 -16.78
C GLU A 252 16.20 -31.79 -18.30
N LEU A 253 15.74 -30.65 -18.82
CA LEU A 253 15.72 -30.37 -20.26
C LEU A 253 17.14 -30.38 -20.85
N VAL A 254 18.11 -29.76 -20.18
CA VAL A 254 19.52 -29.76 -20.62
C VAL A 254 20.11 -31.17 -20.57
N ALA A 255 19.83 -31.96 -19.53
CA ALA A 255 20.29 -33.35 -19.43
C ALA A 255 19.66 -34.22 -20.52
N GLY A 256 18.36 -34.06 -20.79
CA GLY A 256 17.67 -34.72 -21.89
C GLY A 256 18.24 -34.35 -23.26
N MET A 257 18.58 -33.07 -23.46
CA MET A 257 19.21 -32.59 -24.69
C MET A 257 20.63 -33.13 -24.88
N GLN A 258 21.43 -33.21 -23.82
CA GLN A 258 22.75 -33.85 -23.84
C GLN A 258 22.65 -35.36 -24.14
N GLY A 259 21.69 -36.04 -23.52
CA GLY A 259 21.40 -37.46 -23.80
C GLY A 259 20.95 -37.68 -25.25
N GLY A 260 20.10 -36.80 -25.78
CA GLY A 260 19.67 -36.83 -27.19
C GLY A 260 20.81 -36.58 -28.17
N LEU A 261 21.70 -35.62 -27.88
CA LEU A 261 22.92 -35.37 -28.66
C LEU A 261 23.89 -36.55 -28.61
N ALA A 262 24.05 -37.20 -27.46
CA ALA A 262 24.85 -38.42 -27.32
C ALA A 262 24.25 -39.59 -28.11
N GLY A 263 22.92 -39.72 -28.11
CA GLY A 263 22.20 -40.70 -28.93
C GLY A 263 22.41 -40.45 -30.43
N LEU A 264 22.35 -39.20 -30.88
CA LEU A 264 22.65 -38.82 -32.26
C LEU A 264 24.11 -39.09 -32.65
N ALA A 265 25.05 -38.85 -31.74
CA ALA A 265 26.45 -39.23 -31.95
C ALA A 265 26.62 -40.76 -32.08
N GLY A 266 25.90 -41.54 -31.26
CA GLY A 266 25.88 -43.00 -31.38
C GLY A 266 25.25 -43.50 -32.68
N VAL A 267 24.21 -42.84 -33.19
CA VAL A 267 23.62 -43.13 -34.50
C VAL A 267 24.60 -42.80 -35.62
N ALA A 268 25.30 -41.66 -35.54
CA ALA A 268 26.33 -41.30 -36.52
C ALA A 268 27.47 -42.33 -36.53
N GLU A 269 27.89 -42.83 -35.36
CA GLU A 269 28.91 -43.87 -35.25
C GLU A 269 28.40 -45.22 -35.81
N ALA A 270 27.15 -45.59 -35.55
CA ALA A 270 26.53 -46.78 -36.09
C ALA A 270 26.43 -46.73 -37.63
N VAL A 271 26.09 -45.56 -38.19
CA VAL A 271 26.06 -45.32 -39.64
C VAL A 271 27.47 -45.42 -40.24
N ALA A 272 28.49 -44.86 -39.58
CA ALA A 272 29.87 -44.98 -40.02
C ALA A 272 30.35 -46.45 -40.08
N ARG A 273 30.04 -47.25 -39.04
CA ARG A 273 30.35 -48.68 -39.03
C ARG A 273 29.59 -49.47 -40.10
N LEU A 274 28.34 -49.10 -40.36
CA LEU A 274 27.55 -49.73 -41.40
C LEU A 274 28.15 -49.44 -42.79
N ASP A 275 28.53 -48.19 -43.05
CA ASP A 275 29.17 -47.77 -44.31
C ASP A 275 30.49 -48.51 -44.55
N GLU A 276 31.31 -48.65 -43.51
CA GLU A 276 32.57 -49.40 -43.56
C GLU A 276 32.37 -50.90 -43.82
N ALA A 277 31.37 -51.52 -43.16
CA ALA A 277 30.99 -52.91 -43.42
C ALA A 277 30.42 -53.12 -44.83
N THR A 278 29.73 -52.11 -45.39
CA THR A 278 29.16 -52.17 -46.73
C THR A 278 30.27 -52.09 -47.79
N ARG A 279 31.26 -51.20 -47.60
CA ARG A 279 32.47 -51.14 -48.45
C ARG A 279 33.25 -52.45 -48.43
N ALA A 280 33.46 -53.03 -47.25
CA ALA A 280 34.17 -54.32 -47.13
C ALA A 280 33.46 -55.46 -47.87
N ARG A 281 32.11 -55.48 -47.89
CA ARG A 281 31.34 -56.45 -48.67
C ARG A 281 31.42 -56.21 -50.17
N GLN A 282 31.48 -54.95 -50.62
CA GLN A 282 31.69 -54.63 -52.03
C GLN A 282 33.06 -55.11 -52.51
N ASP A 283 34.14 -54.80 -51.76
CA ASP A 283 35.50 -55.28 -52.07
C ASP A 283 35.57 -56.81 -52.12
N GLN A 284 34.88 -57.49 -51.20
CA GLN A 284 34.80 -58.95 -51.21
C GLN A 284 34.03 -59.48 -52.44
N GLY A 285 32.96 -58.81 -52.84
CA GLY A 285 32.21 -59.10 -54.05
C GLY A 285 33.06 -58.96 -55.31
N GLU A 286 33.83 -57.87 -55.42
CA GLU A 286 34.75 -57.64 -56.54
C GLU A 286 35.84 -58.72 -56.62
N ARG A 287 36.39 -59.15 -55.47
CA ARG A 287 37.37 -60.25 -55.43
C ARG A 287 36.77 -61.59 -55.86
N LEU A 288 35.52 -61.86 -55.49
CA LEU A 288 34.83 -63.09 -55.90
C LEU A 288 34.51 -63.09 -57.40
N LEU A 289 34.13 -61.95 -57.96
CA LEU A 289 33.94 -61.77 -59.41
C LEU A 289 35.26 -62.01 -60.16
N ALA A 290 36.36 -61.38 -59.72
CA ALA A 290 37.68 -61.58 -60.32
C ALA A 290 38.16 -63.05 -60.24
N ALA A 291 37.83 -63.76 -59.15
CA ALA A 291 38.14 -65.19 -59.00
C ALA A 291 37.29 -66.08 -59.93
N GLN A 292 36.00 -65.75 -60.13
CA GLN A 292 35.15 -66.45 -61.07
C GLN A 292 35.61 -66.25 -62.51
N ASP A 293 35.97 -65.03 -62.90
CA ASP A 293 36.49 -64.74 -64.24
C ASP A 293 37.79 -65.53 -64.52
N ALA A 294 38.69 -65.61 -63.52
CA ALA A 294 39.90 -66.42 -63.63
C ALA A 294 39.61 -67.93 -63.75
N GLN A 295 38.54 -68.42 -63.12
CA GLN A 295 38.13 -69.81 -63.19
C GLN A 295 37.42 -70.13 -64.51
N ALA A 296 36.62 -69.21 -65.05
CA ALA A 296 36.02 -69.31 -66.37
C ALA A 296 37.09 -69.37 -67.46
N ALA A 297 38.13 -68.53 -67.37
CA ALA A 297 39.27 -68.58 -68.30
C ALA A 297 40.00 -69.94 -68.29
N ARG A 298 40.16 -70.55 -67.10
CA ARG A 298 40.73 -71.92 -66.97
C ARG A 298 39.82 -72.99 -67.53
N GLN A 299 38.50 -72.84 -67.39
CA GLN A 299 37.53 -73.75 -67.97
C GLN A 299 37.57 -73.69 -69.49
N ASP A 300 37.62 -72.50 -70.08
CA ASP A 300 37.79 -72.31 -71.53
C ASP A 300 39.09 -72.93 -72.04
N GLU A 301 40.19 -72.80 -71.29
CA GLU A 301 41.46 -73.44 -71.61
C GLU A 301 41.36 -74.99 -71.55
N SER A 302 40.68 -75.54 -70.55
CA SER A 302 40.43 -76.99 -70.46
C SER A 302 39.53 -77.51 -71.59
N LEU A 303 38.54 -76.72 -72.02
CA LEU A 303 37.67 -77.04 -73.16
C LEU A 303 38.44 -77.01 -74.47
N ALA A 304 39.38 -76.08 -74.63
CA ALA A 304 40.29 -76.05 -75.78
C ALA A 304 41.20 -77.28 -75.81
N GLN A 305 41.77 -77.70 -74.67
CA GLN A 305 42.56 -78.92 -74.54
C GLN A 305 41.74 -80.19 -74.85
N LEU A 306 40.47 -80.24 -74.43
CA LEU A 306 39.56 -81.34 -74.75
C LEU A 306 39.20 -81.38 -76.24
N ALA A 307 39.04 -80.22 -76.88
CA ALA A 307 38.83 -80.12 -78.33
C ALA A 307 40.06 -80.60 -79.11
N GLU A 308 41.26 -80.33 -78.61
CA GLU A 308 42.52 -80.79 -79.19
C GLU A 308 42.72 -82.31 -78.99
N LEU A 309 42.41 -82.85 -77.81
CA LEU A 309 42.35 -84.29 -77.56
C LEU A 309 41.34 -85.01 -78.46
N ARG A 310 40.15 -84.42 -78.67
CA ARG A 310 39.17 -84.94 -79.62
C ARG A 310 39.71 -84.95 -81.05
N ARG A 311 40.46 -83.92 -81.45
CA ARG A 311 41.08 -83.84 -82.78
C ARG A 311 42.14 -84.94 -82.96
N VAL A 312 42.99 -85.16 -81.96
CA VAL A 312 44.01 -86.22 -81.95
C VAL A 312 43.38 -87.63 -81.94
N LEU A 313 42.27 -87.82 -81.21
CA LEU A 313 41.52 -89.08 -81.20
C LEU A 313 40.84 -89.39 -82.56
N ILE A 314 40.35 -88.36 -83.27
CA ILE A 314 39.76 -88.50 -84.61
C ILE A 314 40.82 -88.83 -85.68
N GLU A 315 42.06 -88.36 -85.52
CA GLU A 315 43.17 -88.67 -86.43
C GLU A 315 43.85 -90.02 -86.13
N GLY A 316 43.82 -90.49 -84.88
CA GLY A 316 44.45 -91.75 -84.45
C GLY A 316 43.59 -93.02 -84.57
N PHE A 317 42.26 -92.90 -84.54
CA PHE A 317 41.33 -94.03 -84.74
C PHE A 317 40.33 -93.69 -85.85
N ARG A 318 40.46 -94.37 -87.01
CA ARG A 318 39.45 -94.37 -88.09
C ARG A 318 38.09 -94.81 -87.53
N LEU A 319 37.25 -93.85 -87.17
CA LEU A 319 35.83 -94.04 -86.91
C LEU A 319 35.07 -93.22 -87.95
N GLU A 320 34.41 -93.93 -88.86
CA GLU A 320 33.44 -93.37 -89.80
C GLU A 320 32.30 -92.71 -89.02
N ARG A 321 32.00 -91.46 -89.39
CA ARG A 321 30.87 -90.68 -88.89
C ARG A 321 29.60 -91.04 -89.64
N PRO A 322 28.42 -90.94 -89.01
CA PRO A 322 27.29 -90.22 -89.59
C PRO A 322 27.43 -88.70 -89.38
#